data_AF-A0A9Q3BZG7-F1
#
_entry.id   AF-A0A9Q3BZG7-F1
#
_cell.length_a   1.000
_cell.length_b   1.000
_cell.length_c   1.000
_cell.angle_alpha   90.00
_cell.angle_beta   90.00
_cell.angle_gamma   90.00
#
_symmetry.space_group_name_H-M   'P 1'
#
loop_
_entity.id
_entity.type
_entity.pdbx_description
1 polymer ?
#
loop_
_entity_poly.entity_id
_entity_poly.type
_entity_poly.pdbx_seq_one_letter_code
_entity_poly.pdbx_strand_id
1 'polypeptide(L)'
;MLQPPTGREFQTLELLCQHVHNVARAQGYFVSTLRSNMTHNQVEIGCDGSGTPNANKNPSKIVTSRNLDCPFRLYARKYSKSTTWTLEVKDPENSHDATENIMAHPSFRKFNEQETSQIAQMSESLLLQRQIQAQLCSQRESERAVILQDIYKQVKKIKKDKLQVRKPLDALIDTLKEENFFWSSERDADGHITSLFSLTHFT
;
A
#
# COMPACT_ATOMS: atom_id res chain seq x y z
N MET A 1 24.38 -0.94 10.66
CA MET A 1 23.83 0.43 10.64
C MET A 1 23.55 0.82 9.21
N LEU A 2 22.38 1.41 8.92
CA LEU A 2 22.04 1.90 7.59
C LEU A 2 22.88 3.15 7.28
N GLN A 3 23.86 3.00 6.40
CA GLN A 3 24.64 4.11 5.90
C GLN A 3 23.73 5.02 5.04
N PRO A 4 23.77 6.34 5.26
CA PRO A 4 22.96 7.27 4.50
C PRO A 4 23.29 7.20 3.00
N PRO A 5 22.29 7.32 2.11
CA PRO A 5 22.52 7.26 0.67
C PRO A 5 23.46 8.34 0.16
N THR A 6 24.37 7.97 -0.75
CA THR A 6 25.31 8.87 -1.42
C THR A 6 24.70 9.40 -2.72
N GLY A 7 24.72 10.72 -2.90
CA GLY A 7 24.08 11.38 -4.06
C GLY A 7 23.04 12.36 -3.56
N ARG A 8 23.23 13.64 -3.90
CA ARG A 8 22.45 14.72 -3.31
C ARG A 8 21.33 15.22 -4.20
N GLU A 9 21.41 15.05 -5.52
CA GLU A 9 20.47 15.68 -6.47
C GLU A 9 19.89 14.69 -7.48
N PHE A 10 18.59 14.82 -7.74
CA PHE A 10 17.81 13.93 -8.58
C PHE A 10 16.84 14.73 -9.44
N GLN A 11 16.57 14.32 -10.67
CA GLN A 11 15.65 15.05 -11.54
C GLN A 11 14.19 14.95 -11.07
N THR A 12 13.80 13.80 -10.53
CA THR A 12 12.44 13.52 -10.06
C THR A 12 12.47 12.95 -8.65
N LEU A 13 11.36 13.13 -7.92
CA LEU A 13 11.15 12.51 -6.61
C LEU A 13 11.19 10.98 -6.71
N GLU A 14 10.68 10.43 -7.80
CA GLU A 14 10.66 8.99 -8.04
C GLU A 14 12.08 8.41 -8.14
N LEU A 15 12.97 9.07 -8.89
CA LEU A 15 14.39 8.66 -8.98
C LEU A 15 15.09 8.75 -7.62
N LEU A 16 14.83 9.80 -6.85
CA LEU A 16 15.35 9.95 -5.49
C LEU A 16 14.87 8.81 -4.59
N CYS A 17 13.56 8.54 -4.55
CA CYS A 17 12.99 7.47 -3.76
C CYS A 17 13.54 6.11 -4.18
N GLN A 18 13.66 5.84 -5.48
CA GLN A 18 14.21 4.60 -6.00
C GLN A 18 15.67 4.41 -5.56
N HIS A 19 16.49 5.46 -5.64
CA HIS A 19 17.87 5.43 -5.16
C HIS A 19 17.95 5.11 -3.66
N VAL A 20 17.19 5.84 -2.84
CA VAL A 20 17.12 5.63 -1.38
C VAL A 20 16.67 4.21 -1.03
N HIS A 21 15.65 3.69 -1.71
CA HIS A 21 15.19 2.32 -1.53
C HIS A 21 16.25 1.29 -1.93
N ASN A 22 16.98 1.50 -3.04
CA ASN A 22 18.01 0.57 -3.48
C ASN A 22 19.18 0.51 -2.48
N VAL A 23 19.63 1.67 -1.99
CA VAL A 23 20.70 1.74 -0.99
C VAL A 23 20.28 1.07 0.33
N ALA A 24 19.05 1.33 0.80
CA ALA A 24 18.55 0.70 2.01
C ALA A 24 18.46 -0.82 1.86
N ARG A 25 17.90 -1.31 0.74
CA ARG A 25 17.76 -2.75 0.46
C ARG A 25 19.10 -3.46 0.36
N ALA A 26 20.09 -2.85 -0.30
CA ALA A 26 21.44 -3.42 -0.42
C ALA A 26 22.11 -3.62 0.96
N GLN A 27 21.68 -2.85 1.96
CA GLN A 27 22.17 -2.94 3.34
C GLN A 27 21.23 -3.74 4.26
N GLY A 28 20.18 -4.37 3.73
CA GLY A 28 19.21 -5.15 4.52
C GLY A 28 18.21 -4.31 5.32
N TYR A 29 18.02 -3.05 4.96
CA TYR A 29 17.06 -2.14 5.57
C TYR A 29 15.91 -1.78 4.61
N PHE A 30 14.79 -1.36 5.18
CA PHE A 30 13.61 -0.90 4.45
C PHE A 30 13.22 0.47 4.94
N VAL A 31 12.84 1.31 3.99
CA VAL A 31 12.43 2.69 4.23
C VAL A 31 11.09 2.94 3.57
N SER A 32 10.33 3.88 4.11
CA SER A 32 9.05 4.33 3.57
C SER A 32 8.85 5.81 3.81
N THR A 33 7.94 6.40 3.05
CA THR A 33 7.48 7.77 3.27
C THR A 33 6.73 7.85 4.59
N LEU A 34 7.24 8.65 5.53
CA LEU A 34 6.61 8.92 6.81
C LEU A 34 5.65 10.12 6.71
N ARG A 35 6.07 11.14 5.97
CA ARG A 35 5.30 12.37 5.77
C ARG A 35 5.57 12.93 4.37
N SER A 36 4.54 13.44 3.72
CA SER A 36 4.67 14.15 2.46
C SER A 36 3.90 15.47 2.53
N ASN A 37 4.55 16.55 2.12
CA ASN A 37 3.95 17.86 1.93
C ASN A 37 4.27 18.33 0.50
N MET A 38 3.42 17.91 -0.44
CA MET A 38 3.63 18.18 -1.86
C MET A 38 3.40 19.65 -2.22
N THR A 39 2.61 20.41 -1.44
CA THR A 39 2.47 21.87 -1.59
C THR A 39 3.81 22.59 -1.46
N HIS A 40 4.71 22.07 -0.61
CA HIS A 40 6.05 22.60 -0.41
C HIS A 40 7.14 21.73 -1.05
N ASN A 41 6.78 20.74 -1.87
CA ASN A 41 7.68 19.76 -2.46
C ASN A 41 8.63 19.12 -1.42
N GLN A 42 8.09 18.60 -0.32
CA GLN A 42 8.86 17.98 0.75
C GLN A 42 8.36 16.58 1.07
N VAL A 43 9.27 15.64 1.25
CA VAL A 43 8.97 14.27 1.65
C VAL A 43 9.97 13.83 2.71
N GLU A 44 9.46 13.42 3.87
CA GLU A 44 10.24 12.77 4.92
C GLU A 44 10.17 11.26 4.71
N ILE A 45 11.35 10.66 4.54
CA ILE A 45 11.53 9.22 4.36
C ILE A 45 12.20 8.70 5.63
N GLY A 46 11.79 7.55 6.14
CA GLY A 46 12.42 6.94 7.31
C GLY A 46 12.32 5.42 7.28
N CYS A 47 12.93 4.78 8.28
CA CYS A 47 12.95 3.32 8.36
C CYS A 47 11.52 2.74 8.50
N ASP A 48 11.25 1.54 7.99
CA ASP A 48 9.96 0.86 8.18
C ASP A 48 9.67 0.50 9.66
N GLY A 49 10.71 0.44 10.49
CA GLY A 49 10.61 0.34 11.94
C GLY A 49 10.33 1.67 12.63
N SER A 50 10.06 2.75 11.89
CA SER A 50 9.77 4.07 12.48
C SER A 50 8.45 4.08 13.24
N GLY A 51 8.41 4.90 14.29
CA GLY A 51 7.25 5.09 15.15
C GLY A 51 7.28 4.19 16.37
N THR A 52 6.36 4.43 17.30
CA THR A 52 6.29 3.69 18.56
C THR A 52 5.22 2.60 18.50
N PRO A 53 5.45 1.44 19.13
CA PRO A 53 4.39 0.51 19.44
C PRO A 53 3.30 1.24 20.22
N ASN A 54 2.06 1.13 19.77
CA ASN A 54 0.96 1.90 20.35
C ASN A 54 0.53 1.25 21.67
N ALA A 55 1.21 1.60 22.77
CA ALA A 55 1.02 0.99 24.10
C ALA A 55 -0.42 1.13 24.63
N ASN A 56 -1.17 2.14 24.16
CA ASN A 56 -2.56 2.38 24.53
C ASN A 56 -3.58 1.43 23.88
N LYS A 57 -3.15 0.56 22.95
CA LYS A 57 -4.03 -0.42 22.30
C LYS A 57 -3.56 -1.82 22.69
N ASN A 58 -4.39 -2.55 23.43
CA ASN A 58 -4.32 -3.99 23.77
C ASN A 58 -2.89 -4.59 23.84
N PRO A 59 -2.44 -5.14 24.98
CA PRO A 59 -1.10 -5.71 25.14
C PRO A 59 -0.67 -6.69 24.03
N SER A 60 -1.60 -7.45 23.47
CA SER A 60 -1.36 -8.36 22.34
C SER A 60 -0.86 -7.67 21.06
N LYS A 61 -1.21 -6.39 20.83
CA LYS A 61 -0.76 -5.61 19.68
C LYS A 61 0.68 -5.14 19.83
N ILE A 62 1.17 -4.97 21.05
CA ILE A 62 2.56 -4.58 21.35
C ILE A 62 3.50 -5.71 20.88
N VAL A 63 3.17 -6.96 21.18
CA VAL A 63 3.97 -8.15 20.79
C VAL A 63 4.03 -8.34 19.27
N THR A 64 3.01 -7.88 18.54
CA THR A 64 2.96 -7.97 17.07
C THR A 64 3.45 -6.71 16.34
N SER A 65 3.83 -5.67 17.07
CA SER A 65 4.24 -4.39 16.50
C SER A 65 5.60 -4.55 15.82
N ARG A 66 5.71 -4.06 14.59
CA ARG A 66 6.97 -3.98 13.82
C ARG A 66 7.70 -2.65 14.04
N ASN A 67 7.08 -1.72 14.76
CA ASN A 67 7.65 -0.43 15.10
C ASN A 67 8.74 -0.63 16.16
N LEU A 68 9.95 -0.14 15.88
CA LEU A 68 11.16 -0.26 16.71
C LEU A 68 11.63 1.11 17.23
N ASP A 69 10.78 2.13 17.09
CA ASP A 69 11.11 3.52 17.38
C ASP A 69 12.41 3.99 16.70
N CYS A 70 12.60 3.53 15.45
CA CYS A 70 13.82 3.83 14.72
C CYS A 70 13.88 5.33 14.35
N PRO A 71 14.96 6.04 14.74
CA PRO A 71 15.07 7.48 14.53
C PRO A 71 15.54 7.83 13.12
N PHE A 72 16.03 6.88 12.31
CA PHE A 72 16.55 7.15 10.97
C PHE A 72 15.60 7.99 10.10
N ARG A 73 16.05 9.18 9.67
CA ARG A 73 15.28 10.11 8.82
C ARG A 73 16.13 10.68 7.68
N LEU A 74 15.53 10.67 6.50
CA LEU A 74 15.97 11.39 5.31
C LEU A 74 14.91 12.41 4.92
N TYR A 75 15.36 13.49 4.29
CA TYR A 75 14.50 14.56 3.82
C TYR A 75 14.73 14.81 2.34
N ALA A 76 13.69 14.63 1.54
CA ALA A 76 13.67 14.95 0.12
C ALA A 76 12.98 16.30 -0.08
N ARG A 77 13.66 17.26 -0.71
CA ARG A 77 13.16 18.63 -0.94
C ARG A 77 13.42 19.06 -2.37
N LYS A 78 12.46 19.75 -2.99
CA LYS A 78 12.73 20.54 -4.19
C LYS A 78 12.52 22.03 -3.88
N TYR A 79 13.62 22.78 -3.83
CA TYR A 79 13.58 24.21 -3.59
C TYR A 79 12.96 24.97 -4.76
N SER A 80 12.28 26.08 -4.51
CA SER A 80 11.51 26.82 -5.52
C SER A 80 12.32 27.28 -6.74
N LYS A 81 13.63 27.49 -6.59
CA LYS A 81 14.55 27.88 -7.68
C LYS A 81 15.28 26.69 -8.30
N SER A 82 15.13 25.49 -7.73
CA SER A 82 15.81 24.29 -8.21
C SER A 82 14.92 23.52 -9.19
N THR A 83 15.54 22.97 -10.23
CA THR A 83 14.89 22.00 -11.11
C THR A 83 14.97 20.57 -10.54
N THR A 84 15.90 20.32 -9.62
CA THR A 84 16.19 19.02 -9.02
C THR A 84 15.67 18.88 -7.59
N TRP A 85 15.44 17.63 -7.20
CA TRP A 85 15.17 17.20 -5.84
C TRP A 85 16.48 16.93 -5.11
N THR A 86 16.60 17.45 -3.90
CA THR A 86 17.74 17.28 -3.02
C THR A 86 17.44 16.28 -1.90
N LEU A 87 18.37 15.37 -1.63
CA LEU A 87 18.32 14.43 -0.51
C LEU A 87 19.22 14.92 0.64
N GLU A 88 18.63 15.10 1.81
CA GLU A 88 19.31 15.50 3.05
C GLU A 88 19.19 14.40 4.10
N VAL A 89 20.26 14.15 4.85
CA VAL A 89 20.22 13.26 6.02
C VAL A 89 19.82 14.09 7.21
N LYS A 90 18.68 13.76 7.82
CA LYS A 90 18.17 14.46 9.01
C LYS A 90 18.60 13.75 10.28
N ASP A 91 18.54 12.43 10.28
CA ASP A 91 19.01 11.59 11.37
C ASP A 91 19.59 10.29 10.79
N PRO A 92 20.92 10.05 10.93
CA PRO A 92 21.56 8.84 10.41
C PRO A 92 21.43 7.63 11.33
N GLU A 93 20.96 7.79 12.56
CA GLU A 93 20.96 6.75 13.58
C GLU A 93 19.90 5.67 13.33
N ASN A 94 20.21 4.42 13.69
CA ASN A 94 19.26 3.30 13.63
C ASN A 94 19.23 2.57 14.96
N SER A 95 18.03 2.22 15.43
CA SER A 95 17.85 1.48 16.69
C SER A 95 17.89 -0.04 16.52
N HIS A 96 18.16 -0.55 15.31
CA HIS A 96 18.12 -1.99 15.03
C HIS A 96 19.06 -2.42 13.89
N ASP A 97 19.34 -3.71 13.88
CA ASP A 97 20.16 -4.36 12.87
C ASP A 97 19.43 -4.58 11.55
N ALA A 98 20.22 -4.82 10.50
CA ALA A 98 19.71 -5.23 9.20
C ALA A 98 18.93 -6.54 9.33
N THR A 99 17.88 -6.70 8.54
CA THR A 99 17.06 -7.92 8.57
C THR A 99 17.60 -8.96 7.61
N GLU A 100 17.80 -10.18 8.10
CA GLU A 100 18.15 -11.34 7.26
C GLU A 100 16.95 -11.83 6.42
N ASN A 101 15.74 -11.78 6.98
CA ASN A 101 14.51 -12.15 6.29
C ASN A 101 13.81 -10.94 5.63
N ILE A 102 14.36 -10.52 4.50
CA ILE A 102 13.79 -9.46 3.64
C ILE A 102 12.31 -9.72 3.30
N MET A 103 11.94 -10.99 3.15
CA MET A 103 10.58 -11.40 2.78
C MET A 103 9.54 -11.09 3.86
N ALA A 104 9.95 -10.94 5.12
CA ALA A 104 9.06 -10.59 6.23
C ALA A 104 8.58 -9.14 6.14
N HIS A 105 9.26 -8.28 5.37
CA HIS A 105 8.93 -6.85 5.27
C HIS A 105 7.81 -6.55 4.26
N PRO A 106 6.69 -5.95 4.69
CA PRO A 106 5.57 -5.63 3.79
C PRO A 106 5.95 -4.70 2.63
N SER A 107 6.91 -3.78 2.82
CA SER A 107 7.38 -2.90 1.76
C SER A 107 8.10 -3.65 0.64
N PHE A 108 8.74 -4.78 0.95
CA PHE A 108 9.30 -5.68 -0.06
C PHE A 108 8.20 -6.44 -0.82
N ARG A 109 7.10 -6.76 -0.15
CA ARG A 109 5.96 -7.49 -0.75
C ARG A 109 4.90 -6.60 -1.41
N LYS A 110 5.11 -5.28 -1.50
CA LYS A 110 4.21 -4.37 -2.22
C LYS A 110 4.12 -4.70 -3.70
N PHE A 111 2.90 -4.88 -4.21
CA PHE A 111 2.66 -5.09 -5.63
C PHE A 111 2.98 -3.83 -6.44
N ASN A 112 3.64 -3.98 -7.58
CA ASN A 112 3.82 -2.88 -8.53
C ASN A 112 2.51 -2.60 -9.29
N GLU A 113 2.53 -1.62 -10.19
CA GLU A 113 1.33 -1.22 -10.95
C GLU A 113 0.83 -2.32 -11.90
N GLN A 114 1.74 -2.99 -12.61
CA GLN A 114 1.40 -4.10 -13.51
C GLN A 114 0.71 -5.24 -12.75
N GLU A 115 1.28 -5.64 -11.63
CA GLU A 115 0.74 -6.69 -10.76
C GLU A 115 -0.59 -6.26 -10.14
N THR A 116 -0.73 -4.99 -9.78
CA THR A 116 -1.98 -4.43 -9.28
C THR A 116 -3.07 -4.50 -10.34
N SER A 117 -2.75 -4.18 -11.59
CA SER A 117 -3.66 -4.30 -12.73
C SER A 117 -4.07 -5.76 -12.98
N GLN A 118 -3.11 -6.69 -12.94
CA GLN A 118 -3.39 -8.13 -13.06
C GLN A 118 -4.31 -8.63 -11.93
N ILE A 119 -4.04 -8.24 -10.68
CA ILE A 119 -4.89 -8.59 -9.52
C ILE A 119 -6.31 -8.03 -9.71
N ALA A 120 -6.45 -6.81 -10.23
CA ALA A 120 -7.76 -6.22 -10.52
C ALA A 120 -8.52 -7.04 -11.56
N GLN A 121 -7.90 -7.33 -12.71
CA GLN A 121 -8.51 -8.13 -13.78
C GLN A 121 -8.96 -9.52 -13.31
N MET A 122 -8.09 -10.22 -12.58
CA MET A 122 -8.43 -11.54 -12.03
C MET A 122 -9.55 -11.46 -10.97
N SER A 123 -9.54 -10.42 -10.13
CA SER A 123 -10.59 -10.21 -9.13
C SER A 123 -11.94 -9.88 -9.78
N GLU A 124 -11.96 -9.17 -10.90
CA GLU A 124 -13.18 -8.88 -11.66
C GLU A 124 -13.71 -10.12 -12.38
N SER A 125 -12.80 -11.01 -12.78
CA SER A 125 -13.13 -12.33 -13.36
C SER A 125 -13.52 -13.38 -12.30
N LEU A 126 -13.80 -12.95 -11.06
CA LEU A 126 -14.23 -13.80 -9.94
C LEU A 126 -13.26 -14.92 -9.54
N LEU A 127 -11.97 -14.81 -9.87
CA LEU A 127 -10.98 -15.78 -9.41
C LEU A 127 -10.84 -15.72 -7.89
N LEU A 128 -10.70 -16.90 -7.28
CA LEU A 128 -10.39 -17.01 -5.85
C LEU A 128 -8.99 -16.45 -5.59
N GLN A 129 -8.79 -15.83 -4.43
CA GLN A 129 -7.50 -15.21 -4.09
C GLN A 129 -6.34 -16.20 -4.11
N ARG A 130 -6.61 -17.49 -3.82
CA ARG A 130 -5.61 -18.56 -3.92
C ARG A 130 -5.20 -18.86 -5.37
N GLN A 131 -6.13 -18.74 -6.32
CA GLN A 131 -5.85 -18.87 -7.75
C GLN A 131 -5.06 -17.65 -8.26
N ILE A 132 -5.44 -16.45 -7.82
CA ILE A 132 -4.68 -15.21 -8.09
C ILE A 132 -3.23 -15.37 -7.62
N GLN A 133 -3.03 -15.91 -6.41
CA GLN A 133 -1.70 -16.17 -5.87
C GLN A 133 -0.91 -17.13 -6.76
N ALA A 134 -1.49 -18.27 -7.12
CA ALA A 134 -0.84 -19.27 -7.95
C ALA A 134 -0.43 -18.69 -9.30
N GLN A 135 -1.30 -17.92 -9.95
CA GLN A 135 -1.00 -17.27 -11.22
C GLN A 135 0.13 -16.25 -11.08
N LEU A 136 0.07 -15.37 -10.08
CA LEU A 136 1.15 -14.41 -9.82
C LEU A 136 2.48 -15.10 -9.53
N CYS A 137 2.50 -16.22 -8.79
CA CYS A 137 3.72 -16.97 -8.53
C CYS A 137 4.27 -17.64 -9.80
N SER A 138 3.39 -18.17 -10.66
CA SER A 138 3.81 -18.86 -11.90
C SER A 138 4.40 -17.94 -12.97
N GLN A 139 4.04 -16.66 -12.96
CA GLN A 139 4.43 -15.67 -13.97
C GLN A 139 5.71 -14.91 -13.61
N ARG A 140 6.31 -15.17 -12.45
CA ARG A 140 7.41 -14.35 -11.91
C ARG A 140 8.74 -15.07 -11.97
N GLU A 141 9.75 -14.32 -12.39
CA GLU A 141 11.17 -14.70 -12.26
C GLU A 141 11.77 -14.30 -10.89
N SER A 142 11.07 -13.45 -10.14
CA SER A 142 11.55 -12.87 -8.88
C SER A 142 11.30 -13.77 -7.67
N GLU A 143 12.30 -13.88 -6.80
CA GLU A 143 12.23 -14.54 -5.48
C GLU A 143 11.24 -13.87 -4.50
N ARG A 144 10.60 -12.75 -4.85
CA ARG A 144 9.71 -11.99 -3.96
C ARG A 144 8.45 -12.75 -3.58
N ALA A 145 8.26 -12.99 -2.28
CA ALA A 145 7.14 -13.77 -1.76
C ALA A 145 5.82 -13.05 -1.99
N VAL A 146 4.88 -13.76 -2.62
CA VAL A 146 3.48 -13.37 -2.69
C VAL A 146 2.72 -14.18 -1.64
N ILE A 147 2.28 -13.52 -0.58
CA ILE A 147 1.47 -14.17 0.46
C ILE A 147 -0.02 -13.84 0.26
N LEU A 148 -0.88 -14.81 0.57
CA LEU A 148 -2.33 -14.70 0.39
C LEU A 148 -2.94 -13.50 1.11
N GLN A 149 -2.41 -13.15 2.29
CA GLN A 149 -2.89 -12.00 3.07
C GLN A 149 -2.68 -10.68 2.32
N ASP A 150 -1.59 -10.53 1.59
CA ASP A 150 -1.31 -9.29 0.86
C ASP A 150 -2.20 -9.18 -0.39
N ILE A 151 -2.51 -10.30 -1.06
CA ILE A 151 -3.53 -10.34 -2.13
C ILE A 151 -4.89 -9.92 -1.58
N TYR A 152 -5.29 -10.46 -0.42
CA TYR A 152 -6.56 -10.07 0.20
C TYR A 152 -6.64 -8.56 0.47
N LYS A 153 -5.57 -7.98 1.05
CA LYS A 153 -5.49 -6.53 1.28
C LYS A 153 -5.54 -5.73 -0.02
N GLN A 154 -4.85 -6.19 -1.06
CA GLN A 154 -4.80 -5.51 -2.35
C GLN A 154 -6.16 -5.54 -3.05
N VAL A 155 -6.83 -6.70 -3.12
CA VAL A 155 -8.19 -6.82 -3.65
C VAL A 155 -9.16 -5.93 -2.89
N LYS A 156 -9.07 -5.91 -1.56
CA LYS A 156 -9.89 -5.02 -0.73
C LYS A 156 -9.65 -3.54 -1.05
N LYS A 157 -8.40 -3.14 -1.26
CA LYS A 157 -8.03 -1.78 -1.66
C LYS A 157 -8.63 -1.44 -3.03
N ILE A 158 -8.42 -2.29 -4.04
CA ILE A 158 -8.97 -2.11 -5.40
C ILE A 158 -10.49 -1.92 -5.36
N LYS A 159 -11.21 -2.78 -4.63
CA LYS A 159 -12.68 -2.67 -4.48
C LYS A 159 -13.08 -1.35 -3.82
N LYS A 160 -12.36 -0.92 -2.78
CA LYS A 160 -12.61 0.35 -2.09
C LYS A 160 -12.39 1.54 -3.04
N ASP A 161 -11.31 1.52 -3.80
CA ASP A 161 -10.95 2.60 -4.72
C ASP A 161 -11.99 2.69 -5.86
N LYS A 162 -12.46 1.55 -6.39
CA LYS A 162 -13.55 1.49 -7.39
C LYS A 162 -14.87 2.06 -6.89
N LEU A 163 -15.16 1.92 -5.59
CA LEU A 163 -16.38 2.43 -4.99
C LEU A 163 -16.37 3.95 -4.75
N GLN A 164 -15.22 4.64 -4.82
CA GLN A 164 -15.10 6.10 -4.66
C GLN A 164 -15.95 6.67 -3.50
N VAL A 165 -15.84 6.07 -2.30
CA VAL A 165 -16.59 6.44 -1.07
C VAL A 165 -18.05 5.93 -1.01
N ARG A 166 -18.62 5.42 -2.10
CA ARG A 166 -19.96 4.82 -2.09
C ARG A 166 -20.01 3.52 -1.27
N LYS A 167 -21.14 3.27 -0.61
CA LYS A 167 -21.36 1.97 0.02
C LYS A 167 -21.58 0.92 -1.08
N PRO A 168 -21.10 -0.31 -0.92
CA PRO A 168 -21.23 -1.36 -1.93
C PRO A 168 -22.68 -1.59 -2.41
N LEU A 169 -23.65 -1.54 -1.48
CA LEU A 169 -25.07 -1.69 -1.80
C LEU A 169 -25.64 -0.53 -2.62
N ASP A 170 -25.23 0.70 -2.31
CA ASP A 170 -25.68 1.86 -3.08
C ASP A 170 -25.13 1.77 -4.52
N ALA A 171 -23.85 1.43 -4.68
CA ALA A 171 -23.26 1.22 -6.00
C ALA A 171 -23.92 0.08 -6.78
N LEU A 172 -24.32 -1.01 -6.10
CA LEU A 172 -25.06 -2.10 -6.72
C LEU A 172 -26.44 -1.63 -7.20
N ILE A 173 -27.18 -0.88 -6.37
CA ILE A 173 -28.50 -0.35 -6.75
C ILE A 173 -28.39 0.62 -7.94
N ASP A 174 -27.36 1.47 -7.96
CA ASP A 174 -27.11 2.36 -9.11
C ASP A 174 -26.92 1.53 -10.40
N THR A 175 -26.08 0.49 -10.36
CA THR A 175 -25.89 -0.42 -11.51
C THR A 175 -27.18 -1.12 -11.91
N LEU A 176 -27.98 -1.60 -10.96
CA LEU A 176 -29.27 -2.24 -11.26
C LEU A 176 -30.25 -1.28 -11.94
N LYS A 177 -30.25 0.01 -11.55
CA LYS A 177 -31.04 1.06 -12.21
C LYS A 177 -30.53 1.37 -13.62
N GLU A 178 -29.22 1.55 -13.78
CA GLU A 178 -28.58 1.88 -15.07
C GLU A 178 -28.83 0.79 -16.11
N GLU A 179 -28.73 -0.48 -15.70
CA GLU A 179 -28.89 -1.66 -16.57
C GLU A 179 -30.36 -2.13 -16.67
N ASN A 180 -31.33 -1.37 -16.14
CA ASN A 180 -32.76 -1.66 -16.16
C ASN A 180 -33.15 -3.07 -15.63
N PHE A 181 -32.45 -3.57 -14.63
CA PHE A 181 -32.86 -4.80 -13.96
C PHE A 181 -34.14 -4.58 -13.16
N PHE A 182 -34.96 -5.63 -13.03
CA PHE A 182 -36.06 -5.62 -12.07
C PHE A 182 -35.49 -5.83 -10.66
N TRP A 183 -35.65 -4.84 -9.79
CA TRP A 183 -35.18 -4.92 -8.41
C TRP A 183 -36.14 -4.20 -7.44
N SER A 184 -36.09 -4.61 -6.17
CA SER A 184 -36.76 -3.92 -5.06
C SER A 184 -35.88 -3.96 -3.81
N SER A 185 -35.99 -2.97 -2.93
CA SER A 185 -35.23 -2.93 -1.68
C SER A 185 -36.08 -2.45 -0.51
N GLU A 186 -35.83 -2.99 0.68
CA GLU A 186 -36.40 -2.53 1.93
C GLU A 186 -35.37 -1.69 2.70
N ARG A 187 -35.84 -0.71 3.47
CA ARG A 187 -35.00 0.16 4.29
C ARG A 187 -35.56 0.26 5.71
N ASP A 188 -34.66 0.41 6.69
CA ASP A 188 -35.03 0.73 8.07
C ASP A 188 -35.40 2.21 8.26
N ALA A 189 -35.76 2.58 9.49
CA ALA A 189 -36.13 3.94 9.86
C ALA A 189 -34.99 4.96 9.68
N ASP A 190 -33.74 4.51 9.68
CA ASP A 190 -32.54 5.33 9.48
C ASP A 190 -32.13 5.39 7.99
N GLY A 191 -32.89 4.74 7.10
CA GLY A 191 -32.66 4.71 5.66
C GLY A 191 -31.61 3.71 5.19
N HIS A 192 -31.13 2.81 6.06
CA HIS A 192 -30.24 1.72 5.68
C HIS A 192 -30.98 0.60 4.96
N ILE A 193 -30.38 0.04 3.91
CA ILE A 193 -30.96 -1.09 3.17
C ILE A 193 -30.88 -2.36 4.02
N THR A 194 -32.02 -2.99 4.26
CA THR A 194 -32.13 -4.24 5.04
C THR A 194 -32.32 -5.47 4.14
N SER A 195 -32.97 -5.29 2.99
CA SER A 195 -33.27 -6.36 2.03
C SER A 195 -33.10 -5.83 0.60
N LEU A 196 -32.57 -6.66 -0.30
CA LEU A 196 -32.48 -6.36 -1.73
C LEU A 196 -32.92 -7.61 -2.51
N PHE A 197 -33.90 -7.44 -3.41
CA PHE A 197 -34.39 -8.46 -4.31
C PHE A 197 -34.10 -8.03 -5.74
N SER A 198 -33.61 -8.94 -6.57
CA SER A 198 -33.41 -8.70 -8.00
C SER A 198 -33.82 -9.92 -8.82
N LEU A 199 -34.46 -9.70 -9.96
CA LEU A 199 -34.76 -10.73 -10.94
C LEU A 199 -33.79 -10.59 -12.11
N THR A 200 -33.05 -11.64 -12.40
CA THR A 200 -32.24 -11.76 -13.61
C THR A 200 -33.02 -12.56 -14.64
N HIS A 201 -33.34 -11.95 -15.79
CA HIS A 201 -33.78 -12.71 -16.96
C HIS A 201 -32.59 -13.52 -17.47
N PHE A 202 -32.60 -14.83 -17.23
CA PHE A 202 -31.73 -15.76 -17.96
C PHE A 202 -32.42 -16.07 -19.29
N THR A 203 -31.97 -15.43 -20.37
CA THR A 203 -32.25 -15.84 -21.74
C THR A 203 -31.18 -16.80 -22.23
#